data_AF-A0A0M8YHL0-F1
#
_entry.id   AF-A0A0M8YHL0-F1
#
_cell.length_a   1.000
_cell.length_b   1.000
_cell.length_c   1.000
_cell.angle_alpha   90.00
_cell.angle_beta   90.00
_cell.angle_gamma   90.00
#
_symmetry.space_group_name_H-M   'P 1'
#
loop_
_entity.id
_entity.type
_entity.pdbx_description
1 polymer ?
#
loop_
_entity_poly.entity_id
_entity_poly.type
_entity_poly.pdbx_seq_one_letter_code
_entity_poly.pdbx_strand_id
1 'polypeptide(L)'
;MAKVVAAITEAGGGRIEVDRELRTVAVQGGWWYRGEYQVDATADGARLTHRVRNVARRGRWAVPLANRLFIGFRAQTERNFADFVAGLA
;
A
#
# COMPACT_ATOMS: atom_id res chain seq x y z
N MET A 1 -7.32 -4.62 -11.70
CA MET A 1 -5.90 -4.99 -11.49
C MET A 1 -4.94 -4.16 -12.35
N ALA A 2 -5.06 -4.14 -13.69
CA ALA A 2 -4.13 -3.38 -14.55
C ALA A 2 -4.00 -1.89 -14.17
N LYS A 3 -5.12 -1.19 -13.94
CA LYS A 3 -5.13 0.20 -13.46
C LYS A 3 -4.34 0.39 -12.15
N VAL A 4 -4.51 -0.52 -11.18
CA VAL A 4 -3.82 -0.46 -9.87
C VAL A 4 -2.31 -0.66 -10.04
N VAL A 5 -1.89 -1.65 -10.85
CA VAL A 5 -0.46 -1.88 -11.14
C VAL A 5 0.16 -0.65 -11.79
N ALA A 6 -0.51 -0.06 -12.79
CA ALA A 6 -0.04 1.15 -13.46
C ALA A 6 0.11 2.32 -12.49
N ALA A 7 -0.93 2.60 -11.69
CA ALA A 7 -0.91 3.71 -10.73
C ALA A 7 0.15 3.56 -9.64
N ILE A 8 0.38 2.34 -9.12
CA ILE A 8 1.45 2.08 -8.16
C ILE A 8 2.84 2.19 -8.81
N THR A 9 2.97 1.78 -10.07
CA THR A 9 4.22 1.91 -10.81
C THR A 9 4.56 3.38 -11.08
N GLU A 10 3.57 4.19 -11.41
CA GLU A 10 3.70 5.62 -11.65
C GLU A 10 4.01 6.41 -10.35
N ALA A 11 3.32 6.07 -9.26
CA ALA A 11 3.56 6.69 -7.95
C ALA A 11 4.98 6.45 -7.41
N GLY A 12 5.63 5.35 -7.84
CA GLY A 12 6.98 5.00 -7.41
C GLY A 12 7.06 4.69 -5.90
N GLY A 13 8.24 4.88 -5.30
CA GLY A 13 8.42 4.77 -3.85
C GLY A 13 9.13 3.50 -3.35
N GLY A 14 9.67 2.67 -4.25
CA GLY A 14 10.60 1.61 -3.88
C GLY A 14 10.51 0.37 -4.76
N ARG A 15 10.76 -0.80 -4.15
CA ARG A 15 10.66 -2.10 -4.86
C ARG A 15 9.19 -2.47 -5.01
N ILE A 16 8.77 -2.72 -6.25
CA ILE A 16 7.41 -3.15 -6.58
C ILE A 16 7.42 -4.65 -6.87
N GLU A 17 6.50 -5.37 -6.27
CA GLU A 17 6.25 -6.80 -6.51
C GLU A 17 4.81 -6.96 -6.97
N VAL A 18 4.60 -7.63 -8.11
CA VAL A 18 3.27 -7.87 -8.67
C VAL A 18 3.02 -9.36 -8.68
N ASP A 19 2.04 -9.79 -7.90
CA ASP A 19 1.52 -11.16 -7.91
C ASP A 19 0.18 -11.17 -8.66
N ARG A 20 0.19 -11.75 -9.86
CA ARG A 20 -1.01 -11.82 -10.71
C ARG A 20 -1.95 -12.95 -10.31
N GLU A 21 -1.44 -14.01 -9.69
CA GLU A 21 -2.24 -15.15 -9.23
C GLU A 21 -3.08 -14.71 -8.02
N LEU A 22 -2.44 -14.06 -7.04
CA LEU A 22 -3.11 -13.52 -5.85
C LEU A 22 -3.71 -12.12 -6.06
N ARG A 23 -3.66 -11.58 -7.29
CA ARG A 23 -4.14 -10.24 -7.66
C ARG A 23 -3.69 -9.17 -6.66
N THR A 24 -2.41 -9.24 -6.27
CA THR A 24 -1.81 -8.41 -5.25
C THR A 24 -0.65 -7.62 -5.83
N VAL A 25 -0.56 -6.33 -5.48
CA VAL A 25 0.60 -5.47 -5.77
C VAL A 25 1.19 -5.05 -4.44
N ALA A 26 2.48 -5.27 -4.22
CA ALA A 26 3.17 -4.79 -3.03
C ALA A 26 4.23 -3.76 -3.41
N VAL A 27 4.30 -2.69 -2.63
CA VAL A 27 5.39 -1.70 -2.69
C VAL A 27 6.16 -1.73 -1.38
N GLN A 28 7.47 -1.93 -1.46
CA GLN A 28 8.36 -1.88 -0.31
C GLN A 28 9.16 -0.58 -0.34
N GLY A 29 8.93 0.25 0.66
CA GLY A 29 9.65 1.50 0.90
C GLY A 29 10.62 1.37 2.08
N GLY A 30 11.89 1.68 1.83
CA GLY A 30 12.92 1.68 2.88
C GLY A 30 13.09 0.34 3.60
N TRP A 31 13.54 0.41 4.85
CA TRP A 31 13.93 -0.79 5.62
C TRP A 31 12.76 -1.45 6.37
N TRP A 32 11.60 -0.80 6.46
CA TRP A 32 10.50 -1.25 7.31
C TRP A 32 9.13 -1.26 6.64
N TYR A 33 8.87 -0.39 5.66
CA TYR A 33 7.52 -0.18 5.14
C TYR A 33 7.24 -1.11 3.96
N ARG A 34 6.11 -1.82 4.02
CA ARG A 34 5.54 -2.55 2.88
C ARG A 34 4.04 -2.28 2.80
N GLY A 35 3.59 -1.66 1.71
CA GLY A 35 2.18 -1.48 1.39
C GLY A 35 1.73 -2.57 0.42
N GLU A 36 0.75 -3.38 0.79
CA GLU A 36 0.15 -4.44 -0.04
C GLU A 36 -1.25 -4.01 -0.49
N TYR A 37 -1.50 -4.08 -1.79
CA TYR A 37 -2.76 -3.75 -2.43
C TYR A 37 -3.35 -5.01 -3.04
N GLN A 38 -4.40 -5.55 -2.44
CA GLN A 38 -5.10 -6.73 -2.93
C GLN A 38 -6.38 -6.30 -3.66
N VAL A 39 -6.58 -6.83 -4.87
CA VAL A 39 -7.75 -6.54 -5.70
C VAL A 39 -8.63 -7.77 -5.83
N ASP A 40 -9.76 -7.76 -5.13
CA ASP A 40 -10.77 -8.81 -5.20
C ASP A 40 -11.92 -8.38 -6.11
N ALA A 41 -12.39 -9.28 -6.98
CA ALA A 41 -13.58 -9.04 -7.78
C ALA A 41 -14.83 -9.28 -6.93
N THR A 42 -15.81 -8.39 -7.02
CA THR A 42 -17.12 -8.51 -6.34
C THR A 42 -18.24 -8.46 -7.38
N ALA A 43 -19.44 -8.93 -7.04
CA ALA A 43 -20.58 -8.94 -7.96
C ALA A 43 -20.84 -7.56 -8.60
N ASP A 44 -20.67 -6.49 -7.82
CA ASP A 44 -20.94 -5.11 -8.24
C ASP A 44 -19.68 -4.28 -8.53
N GLY A 45 -18.50 -4.93 -8.70
CA GLY A 45 -17.26 -4.21 -9.01
C GLY A 45 -16.00 -4.86 -8.47
N ALA A 46 -15.18 -4.08 -7.75
CA ALA A 46 -13.93 -4.56 -7.17
C ALA A 46 -13.74 -4.02 -5.75
N ARG A 47 -13.24 -4.87 -4.86
CA ARG A 47 -12.77 -4.51 -3.53
C ARG A 47 -11.26 -4.36 -3.56
N LEU A 48 -10.78 -3.15 -3.31
CA LEU A 48 -9.36 -2.88 -3.11
C LEU A 48 -9.06 -2.85 -1.60
N THR A 49 -8.14 -3.69 -1.16
CA THR A 49 -7.68 -3.72 0.24
C THR A 49 -6.23 -3.26 0.31
N HIS A 50 -5.96 -2.21 1.08
CA HIS A 50 -4.60 -1.74 1.36
C HIS A 50 -4.15 -2.16 2.76
N ARG A 51 -3.05 -2.93 2.86
CA ARG A 51 -2.45 -3.38 4.11
C ARG A 51 -1.03 -2.84 4.25
N VAL A 52 -0.75 -2.16 5.34
CA VAL A 52 0.61 -1.71 5.68
C VAL A 52 1.23 -2.70 6.66
N ARG A 53 2.38 -3.27 6.30
CA ARG A 53 3.14 -4.21 7.13
C ARG A 53 4.50 -3.64 7.50
N ASN A 54 4.93 -3.90 8.74
CA ASN A 54 6.29 -3.63 9.19
C ASN A 54 7.20 -4.85 8.88
N VAL A 55 7.99 -4.72 7.83
CA VAL A 55 8.95 -5.74 7.36
C VAL A 55 10.37 -5.52 7.87
N ALA A 56 10.58 -4.65 8.87
CA ALA A 56 11.92 -4.37 9.39
C ALA A 56 12.56 -5.63 9.98
N ARG A 57 13.70 -6.06 9.40
CA ARG A 57 14.47 -7.20 9.90
C ARG A 57 15.21 -6.86 11.20
N ARG A 58 15.62 -5.60 11.38
CA ARG A 58 16.30 -5.07 12.57
C ARG A 58 15.75 -3.66 12.87
N GLY A 59 15.77 -3.25 14.14
CA GLY A 59 15.34 -1.90 14.53
C GLY A 59 13.83 -1.65 14.40
N ARG A 60 12.98 -2.67 14.59
CA ARG A 60 11.51 -2.52 14.56
C ARG A 60 11.00 -1.43 15.52
N TRP A 61 11.69 -1.23 16.64
CA TRP A 61 11.40 -0.20 17.64
C TRP A 61 11.61 1.24 17.11
N ALA A 62 12.48 1.42 16.12
CA ALA A 62 12.76 2.73 15.54
C ALA A 62 11.68 3.17 14.54
N VAL A 63 10.85 2.26 14.07
CA VAL A 63 9.75 2.53 13.13
C VAL A 63 8.73 3.52 13.67
N PRO A 64 8.14 3.34 14.87
CA PRO A 64 7.24 4.34 15.43
C PRO A 64 7.93 5.70 15.58
N LEU A 65 9.19 5.76 15.98
CA LEU A 65 9.92 7.04 16.10
C LEU A 65 10.08 7.74 14.75
N ALA A 66 10.53 7.01 13.73
CA ALA A 66 10.68 7.53 12.37
C ALA A 66 9.33 8.00 11.78
N ASN A 67 8.22 7.40 12.21
CA ASN A 67 6.88 7.72 11.72
C ASN A 67 6.08 8.63 12.67
N ARG A 68 6.76 9.46 13.48
CA ARG A 68 6.13 10.41 14.42
C ARG A 68 5.12 9.73 15.36
N LEU A 69 5.48 8.56 15.87
CA LEU A 69 4.65 7.66 16.69
C LEU A 69 3.31 7.28 16.06
N PHE A 70 3.22 7.29 14.73
CA PHE A 70 2.00 7.07 13.96
C PHE A 70 0.86 8.06 14.26
N ILE A 71 1.17 9.20 14.88
CA ILE A 71 0.16 10.23 15.19
C ILE A 71 -0.38 10.79 13.87
N GLY A 72 -1.69 10.64 13.66
CA GLY A 72 -2.36 11.05 12.42
C GLY A 72 -2.14 10.13 11.22
N PHE A 73 -1.32 9.08 11.36
CA PHE A 73 -0.97 8.18 10.26
C PHE A 73 -2.19 7.47 9.67
N ARG A 74 -3.12 7.02 10.52
CA ARG A 74 -4.38 6.40 10.07
C ARG A 74 -5.17 7.34 9.18
N ALA A 75 -5.49 8.54 9.67
CA ALA A 75 -6.30 9.50 8.94
C ALA A 75 -5.61 9.94 7.63
N GLN A 76 -4.28 10.09 7.64
CA GLN A 76 -3.52 10.37 6.42
C GLN A 76 -3.58 9.21 5.42
N THR A 77 -3.42 7.98 5.91
CA THR A 77 -3.46 6.77 5.07
C THR A 77 -4.83 6.58 4.45
N GLU A 78 -5.90 6.78 5.22
CA GLU A 78 -7.28 6.70 4.75
C GLU A 78 -7.57 7.76 3.68
N ARG A 79 -7.16 9.01 3.89
CA ARG A 79 -7.30 10.09 2.89
C ARG A 79 -6.54 9.78 1.60
N ASN A 80 -5.25 9.48 1.71
CA ASN A 80 -4.43 9.15 0.53
C ASN A 80 -4.99 7.94 -0.22
N PHE A 81 -5.53 6.95 0.49
CA PHE A 81 -6.15 5.78 -0.14
C PHE A 81 -7.47 6.13 -0.83
N ALA A 82 -8.30 6.99 -0.24
CA ALA A 82 -9.52 7.48 -0.88
C ALA A 82 -9.20 8.28 -2.15
N ASP A 83 -8.23 9.19 -2.09
CA ASP A 83 -7.77 9.98 -3.24
C ASP A 83 -7.22 9.07 -4.35
N PHE A 84 -6.43 8.06 -3.97
CA PHE A 84 -5.93 7.04 -4.91
C PHE A 84 -7.08 6.28 -5.59
N VAL A 85 -8.06 5.80 -4.82
CA VAL A 85 -9.22 5.07 -5.38
C VAL A 85 -10.05 5.97 -6.29
N ALA A 86 -10.26 7.23 -5.91
CA ALA A 86 -10.97 8.21 -6.72
C ALA A 86 -10.26 8.47 -8.06
N GLY A 87 -8.92 8.51 -8.06
CA GLY A 87 -8.11 8.66 -9.28
C GLY A 87 -8.10 7.43 -10.19
N LEU A 88 -8.61 6.28 -9.75
CA LEU A 88 -8.70 5.06 -10.57
C LEU A 88 -10.02 4.94 -11.35
N ALA A 89 -11.04 5.71 -11.00
CA ALA A 89 -12.34 5.73 -11.67
C ALA A 89 -12.16 6.21 -13.13
#